data_AF-A0A672NKS3-F1
#
_entry.id   AF-A0A672NKS3-F1
#
_cell.length_a   1.000
_cell.length_b   1.000
_cell.length_c   1.000
_cell.angle_alpha   90.00
_cell.angle_beta   90.00
_cell.angle_gamma   90.00
#
_symmetry.space_group_name_H-M   'P 1'
#
loop_
_entity.id
_entity.type
_entity.pdbx_description
1 polymer ?
#
loop_
_entity_poly.entity_id
_entity_poly.type
_entity_poly.pdbx_seq_one_letter_code
_entity_poly.pdbx_strand_id
1 'polypeptide(L)'
;NLTNTIFLSFSARANVGIVNGREAKPHSRPYMVSVQFKEQHFCGGFLVSERFVMTAAHCRGDSGGPLVCGDTAVGVTSFGDPDLCNSPELPEVYTKISAFLQWIKSTSTCLMTMKDFFLF
;
A
#
# COMPACT_ATOMS: atom_id res chain seq x y z
N ASN A 1 -2.38 36.27 37.87
CA ASN A 1 -1.72 36.49 36.58
C ASN A 1 -0.87 35.29 36.23
N LEU A 2 -1.49 34.26 35.66
CA LEU A 2 -0.79 33.13 35.05
C LEU A 2 -1.20 33.14 33.58
N THR A 3 -0.23 33.45 32.73
CA THR A 3 -0.37 33.63 31.30
C THR A 3 -0.81 32.33 30.64
N ASN A 4 -1.84 32.46 29.82
CA ASN A 4 -2.42 31.46 28.94
C ASN A 4 -1.40 31.07 27.86
N THR A 5 -0.50 30.12 28.16
CA THR A 5 0.41 29.58 27.15
C THR A 5 -0.36 28.56 26.31
N ILE A 6 -0.97 29.04 25.24
CA ILE A 6 -1.50 28.20 24.17
C ILE A 6 -0.30 27.48 23.53
N PHE A 7 -0.16 26.18 23.80
CA PHE A 7 0.70 25.32 23.00
C PHE A 7 0.10 25.21 21.61
N LEU A 8 0.52 26.08 20.69
CA LEU A 8 0.32 25.89 19.26
C LEU A 8 1.21 24.72 18.84
N SER A 9 0.66 23.51 18.83
CA SER A 9 1.33 22.40 18.15
C SER A 9 1.32 22.72 16.66
N PHE A 10 2.45 23.21 16.14
CA PHE A 10 2.73 23.18 14.72
C PHE A 10 2.87 21.72 14.31
N SER A 11 1.75 21.05 13.99
CA SER A 11 1.82 19.87 13.13
C SER A 11 2.28 20.36 11.77
N ALA A 12 3.58 20.19 11.49
CA ALA A 12 4.09 20.23 10.13
C ALA A 12 3.38 19.11 9.36
N ARG A 13 2.30 19.43 8.65
CA ARG A 13 1.73 18.53 7.65
C ARG A 13 2.73 18.49 6.50
N ALA A 14 3.66 17.53 6.54
CA ALA A 14 4.22 17.03 5.31
C ALA A 14 3.03 16.48 4.50
N ASN A 15 2.84 16.95 3.26
CA ASN A 15 1.86 16.37 2.35
C ASN A 15 2.35 14.96 1.99
N VAL A 16 2.03 13.97 2.83
CA VAL A 16 2.25 12.56 2.55
C VAL A 16 1.01 12.04 1.86
N GLY A 17 1.11 11.71 0.58
CA GLY A 17 0.00 11.23 -0.24
C GLY A 17 0.37 11.16 -1.72
N ILE A 18 -0.52 10.57 -2.52
CA ILE A 18 -0.35 10.46 -3.97
C ILE A 18 -0.32 11.87 -4.58
N VAL A 19 0.70 12.17 -5.39
CA VAL A 19 0.86 13.47 -6.07
C VAL A 19 -0.34 13.74 -6.99
N ASN A 20 -0.93 14.93 -6.88
CA ASN A 20 -2.17 15.32 -7.57
C ASN A 20 -3.38 14.40 -7.27
N GLY A 21 -3.29 13.62 -6.19
CA GLY A 21 -4.36 12.78 -5.70
C GLY A 21 -5.42 13.58 -4.94
N ARG A 22 -6.46 12.85 -4.53
CA ARG A 22 -7.50 13.33 -3.61
C ARG A 22 -7.58 12.38 -2.43
N GLU A 23 -7.94 12.92 -1.26
CA GLU A 23 -8.19 12.10 -0.09
C GLU A 23 -9.26 11.04 -0.40
N ALA A 24 -8.99 9.79 -0.04
CA ALA A 24 -9.93 8.72 -0.21
C ALA A 24 -11.09 8.89 0.78
N LYS A 25 -12.32 8.57 0.36
CA LYS A 25 -13.45 8.50 1.30
C LYS A 25 -13.09 7.52 2.43
N PRO A 26 -13.27 7.87 3.72
CA PRO A 26 -12.96 7.00 4.83
C PRO A 26 -13.53 5.58 4.62
N HIS A 27 -12.69 4.57 4.84
CA HIS A 27 -13.02 3.15 4.69
C HIS A 27 -13.50 2.68 3.31
N SER A 28 -13.43 3.52 2.27
CA SER A 28 -13.81 3.13 0.89
C SER A 28 -12.84 2.17 0.20
N ARG A 29 -11.71 1.87 0.84
CA ARG A 29 -10.64 0.99 0.37
C ARG A 29 -10.23 0.03 1.50
N PRO A 30 -11.12 -0.87 1.94
CA PRO A 30 -10.89 -1.69 3.14
C PRO A 30 -9.76 -2.71 2.98
N TYR A 31 -9.36 -3.01 1.74
CA TYR A 31 -8.22 -3.88 1.43
C TYR A 31 -6.87 -3.16 1.55
N MET A 32 -6.82 -1.83 1.64
CA MET A 32 -5.56 -1.07 1.68
C MET A 32 -4.82 -1.31 2.99
N VAL A 33 -3.51 -1.56 2.92
CA VAL A 33 -2.64 -1.82 4.07
C VAL A 33 -1.46 -0.85 4.07
N SER A 34 -1.11 -0.38 5.27
CA SER A 34 0.14 0.33 5.54
C SER A 34 1.15 -0.65 6.12
N VAL A 35 2.18 -0.99 5.35
CA VAL A 35 3.32 -1.78 5.83
C VAL A 35 4.23 -0.81 6.60
N GLN A 36 4.43 -1.07 7.89
CA GLN A 36 5.15 -0.16 8.77
C GLN A 36 6.52 -0.72 9.17
N PHE A 37 7.50 0.17 9.24
CA PHE A 37 8.81 -0.11 9.81
C PHE A 37 9.11 0.95 10.87
N LYS A 38 9.45 0.52 12.10
CA LYS A 38 9.62 1.41 13.26
C LYS A 38 8.41 2.34 13.48
N GLU A 39 7.20 1.80 13.40
CA GLU A 39 5.93 2.52 13.57
C GLU A 39 5.67 3.64 12.54
N GLN A 40 6.49 3.70 11.49
CA GLN A 40 6.33 4.65 10.38
C GLN A 40 5.89 3.90 9.13
N HIS A 41 5.02 4.55 8.35
CA HIS A 41 4.65 4.05 7.04
C HIS A 41 5.90 3.86 6.18
N PHE A 42 6.12 2.62 5.75
CA PHE A 42 7.24 2.25 4.91
C PHE A 42 6.78 1.99 3.48
N CYS A 43 5.67 1.26 3.31
CA CYS A 43 5.09 0.95 1.99
C CYS A 43 3.58 0.78 2.00
N GLY A 44 2.99 0.80 0.81
CA GLY A 44 1.67 0.28 0.55
C GLY A 44 1.61 -1.25 0.49
N GLY A 45 0.40 -1.78 0.62
CA GLY A 45 0.07 -3.17 0.39
C GLY A 45 -1.45 -3.33 0.30
N PHE A 46 -1.90 -4.54 -0.02
CA PHE A 46 -3.33 -4.84 0.00
C PHE A 46 -3.63 -6.29 0.35
N LEU A 47 -4.75 -6.49 1.04
CA LEU A 47 -5.24 -7.82 1.41
C LEU A 47 -5.64 -8.60 0.16
N VAL A 48 -5.07 -9.79 0.01
CA VAL A 48 -5.48 -10.78 -1.00
C VAL A 48 -6.25 -11.95 -0.40
N SER A 49 -6.18 -12.08 0.93
CA SER A 49 -7.01 -12.95 1.77
C SER A 49 -6.91 -12.45 3.21
N GLU A 50 -7.63 -13.09 4.14
CA GLU A 50 -7.61 -12.73 5.57
C GLU A 50 -6.22 -12.75 6.21
N ARG A 51 -5.28 -13.49 5.63
CA ARG A 51 -3.96 -13.76 6.23
C ARG A 51 -2.78 -13.29 5.38
N PHE A 52 -3.06 -12.66 4.25
CA PHE A 52 -2.02 -12.31 3.28
C PHE A 52 -2.20 -10.90 2.75
N VAL A 53 -1.10 -10.16 2.83
CA VAL A 53 -0.92 -8.85 2.21
C VAL A 53 0.02 -9.03 1.02
N MET A 54 -0.40 -8.55 -0.14
CA MET A 54 0.49 -8.38 -1.30
C MET A 54 1.16 -7.01 -1.24
N THR A 55 2.45 -6.96 -1.58
CA THR A 55 3.25 -5.73 -1.67
C THR A 55 4.38 -5.92 -2.69
N ALA A 56 5.16 -4.87 -2.95
CA ALA A 56 6.33 -4.91 -3.82
C ALA A 56 7.54 -5.47 -3.07
N ALA A 57 8.44 -6.17 -3.78
CA ALA A 57 9.67 -6.70 -3.18
C ALA A 57 10.65 -5.58 -2.80
N HIS A 58 10.82 -4.58 -3.68
CA HIS A 58 11.49 -3.33 -3.38
C HIS A 58 10.44 -2.38 -2.79
N CYS A 59 10.39 -2.31 -1.47
CA CYS A 59 9.29 -1.71 -0.75
C CYS A 59 9.72 -0.34 -0.20
N ARG A 60 9.18 0.77 -0.72
CA ARG A 60 9.36 2.14 -0.17
C ARG A 60 8.29 3.13 -0.66
N GLY A 61 7.65 3.89 0.23
CA GLY A 61 6.65 4.90 -0.10
C GLY A 61 5.36 4.29 -0.66
N ASP A 62 4.94 4.69 -1.86
CA ASP A 62 3.73 4.17 -2.50
C ASP A 62 3.90 2.75 -3.08
N SER A 63 5.13 2.25 -3.17
CA SER A 63 5.41 0.90 -3.65
C SER A 63 4.58 -0.14 -2.91
N GLY A 64 4.12 -1.15 -3.63
CA GLY A 64 3.29 -2.23 -3.08
C GLY A 64 1.80 -1.94 -2.99
N GLY A 65 1.38 -0.68 -3.12
CA GLY A 65 -0.05 -0.32 -3.19
C GLY A 65 -0.75 -0.91 -4.43
N PRO A 66 -2.08 -1.12 -4.39
CA PRO A 66 -2.83 -1.64 -5.53
C PRO A 66 -3.22 -0.56 -6.54
N LEU A 67 -2.99 -0.82 -7.83
CA LEU A 67 -3.72 -0.19 -8.92
C LEU A 67 -5.03 -0.95 -9.14
N VAL A 68 -6.16 -0.25 -9.01
CA VAL A 68 -7.50 -0.84 -9.06
C VAL A 68 -8.30 -0.31 -10.24
N CYS A 69 -8.86 -1.23 -11.04
CA CYS A 69 -9.82 -0.93 -12.10
C CYS A 69 -11.15 -1.57 -11.73
N GLY A 70 -12.19 -0.74 -11.50
CA GLY A 70 -13.46 -1.21 -10.95
C GLY A 70 -13.28 -1.75 -9.53
N ASP A 71 -13.55 -3.04 -9.34
CA ASP A 71 -13.36 -3.81 -8.11
C ASP A 71 -12.09 -4.68 -8.12
N THR A 72 -11.35 -4.67 -9.24
CA THR A 72 -10.27 -5.62 -9.49
C THR A 72 -8.91 -4.94 -9.34
N ALA A 73 -8.04 -5.52 -8.49
CA ALA A 73 -6.63 -5.16 -8.45
C ALA A 73 -5.94 -5.67 -9.72
N VAL A 74 -5.41 -4.75 -10.53
CA VAL A 74 -4.77 -5.06 -11.82
C VAL A 74 -3.25 -4.92 -11.78
N GLY A 75 -2.74 -4.13 -10.82
CA GLY A 75 -1.31 -3.88 -10.69
C GLY A 75 -0.87 -3.65 -9.24
N VAL A 76 0.43 -3.83 -9.00
CA VAL A 76 1.12 -3.47 -7.76
C VAL A 76 2.10 -2.35 -8.08
N THR A 77 2.04 -1.22 -7.37
CA THR A 77 2.97 -0.09 -7.57
C THR A 77 4.40 -0.58 -7.47
N SER A 78 5.18 -0.36 -8.52
CA SER A 78 6.54 -0.88 -8.64
C SER A 78 7.53 0.26 -8.57
N PHE A 79 7.73 1.01 -9.66
CA PHE A 79 8.72 2.07 -9.72
C PHE A 79 8.25 3.20 -10.64
N GLY A 80 8.79 4.38 -10.40
CA GLY A 80 8.69 5.55 -11.26
C GLY A 80 10.02 6.29 -11.27
N ASP A 81 10.03 7.49 -11.84
CA ASP A 81 11.17 8.39 -11.71
C ASP A 81 11.32 8.84 -10.24
N PRO A 82 12.52 8.76 -9.64
CA PRO A 82 12.72 9.06 -8.23
C PRO A 82 12.54 10.55 -7.88
N ASP A 83 12.71 11.45 -8.85
CA ASP A 83 12.68 12.90 -8.66
C ASP A 83 11.45 13.54 -9.31
N LEU A 84 10.80 12.84 -10.25
CA LEU A 84 9.67 13.34 -11.05
C LEU A 84 8.45 12.41 -10.99
N CYS A 85 7.71 12.48 -9.88
CA CYS A 85 6.37 11.89 -9.80
C CYS A 85 5.40 12.60 -10.77
N ASN A 86 4.48 11.84 -11.38
CA ASN A 86 3.43 12.35 -12.27
C ASN A 86 3.96 13.02 -13.56
N SER A 87 5.04 12.49 -14.12
CA SER A 87 5.52 12.88 -15.46
C SER A 87 4.73 12.13 -16.55
N PRO A 88 4.21 12.83 -17.58
CA PRO A 88 3.59 12.17 -18.74
C PRO A 88 4.63 11.44 -19.62
N GLU A 89 5.90 11.81 -19.53
CA GLU A 89 7.00 11.18 -20.27
C GLU A 89 7.56 9.95 -19.54
N LEU A 90 7.51 9.97 -18.20
CA LEU A 90 8.01 8.91 -17.33
C LEU A 90 6.86 8.39 -16.44
N PRO A 91 6.05 7.45 -16.96
CA PRO A 91 4.89 6.95 -16.22
C PRO A 91 5.32 6.05 -15.06
N GLU A 92 4.48 6.02 -14.02
CA GLU A 92 4.59 5.02 -12.95
C GLU A 92 4.35 3.62 -13.51
N VAL A 93 5.23 2.68 -13.16
CA VAL A 93 5.19 1.30 -13.61
C VAL A 93 4.62 0.40 -12.52
N TYR A 94 3.77 -0.53 -12.94
CA TYR A 94 3.09 -1.47 -12.05
C TYR A 94 3.45 -2.91 -12.42
N THR A 95 3.64 -3.76 -11.42
CA THR A 95 3.71 -5.22 -11.63
C THR A 95 2.33 -5.73 -12.03
N LYS A 96 2.22 -6.34 -13.22
CA LYS A 96 0.96 -6.84 -13.78
C LYS A 96 0.50 -8.10 -13.04
N ILE A 97 -0.54 -7.98 -12.20
CA ILE A 97 -1.04 -9.08 -11.35
C ILE A 97 -1.45 -10.30 -12.19
N SER A 98 -2.07 -10.07 -13.36
CA SER A 98 -2.55 -11.16 -14.22
C SER A 98 -1.44 -12.12 -14.65
N ALA A 99 -0.20 -11.65 -14.77
CA ALA A 99 0.95 -12.48 -15.15
C ALA A 99 1.39 -13.44 -14.04
N PHE A 100 1.03 -13.17 -12.78
CA PHE A 100 1.44 -13.94 -11.60
C PHE A 100 0.28 -14.65 -10.91
N LEU A 101 -0.92 -14.64 -11.47
CA LEU A 101 -2.13 -15.19 -10.82
C LEU A 101 -1.97 -16.64 -10.38
N GLN A 102 -1.34 -17.50 -11.17
CA GLN A 102 -1.13 -18.90 -10.80
C GLN A 102 -0.23 -19.02 -9.57
N TRP A 103 0.88 -18.28 -9.55
CA TRP A 103 1.81 -18.24 -8.42
C TRP A 103 1.17 -17.65 -7.16
N ILE A 104 0.37 -16.58 -7.30
CA ILE A 104 -0.35 -15.98 -6.19
C ILE A 104 -1.32 -17.00 -5.59
N LYS A 105 -2.10 -17.70 -6.43
CA LYS A 105 -3.05 -18.72 -5.99
C LYS A 105 -2.37 -19.90 -5.32
N SER A 106 -1.26 -20.40 -5.84
CA SER A 106 -0.53 -21.52 -5.22
C SER A 106 0.05 -21.13 -3.86
N THR A 107 0.60 -19.92 -3.75
CA THR A 107 1.25 -19.43 -2.53
C THR A 107 0.22 -19.11 -1.44
N SER A 108 -0.89 -18.45 -1.80
CA SER A 108 -1.95 -18.15 -0.83
C SER A 108 -2.62 -19.42 -0.31
N THR A 109 -2.73 -20.45 -1.14
CA THR A 109 -3.24 -21.77 -0.75
C THR A 109 -2.26 -22.55 0.13
N CYS A 110 -0.96 -22.45 -0.12
CA CYS A 110 0.08 -23.18 0.63
C CYS A 110 0.02 -22.89 2.15
N LEU A 111 -0.19 -21.63 2.58
CA LEU A 111 -0.38 -21.35 4.02
C LEU A 111 -1.80 -21.64 4.52
N MET A 112 -2.82 -21.70 3.64
CA MET A 112 -4.13 -22.22 4.04
C MET A 112 -4.02 -23.71 4.39
N THR A 113 -3.37 -24.52 3.53
CA THR A 113 -3.13 -25.95 3.79
C THR A 113 -2.19 -26.21 4.97
N MET A 114 -1.21 -25.34 5.25
CA MET A 114 -0.37 -25.49 6.45
C MET A 114 -1.13 -25.18 7.75
N LYS A 115 -2.17 -24.32 7.72
CA LYS A 115 -2.98 -24.02 8.91
C LYS A 115 -4.01 -25.12 9.21
N ASP A 116 -4.34 -25.95 8.22
CA ASP A 116 -5.09 -27.19 8.43
C ASP A 116 -4.22 -28.29 9.09
N PHE A 117 -2.89 -28.18 9.02
CA PHE A 117 -1.95 -29.13 9.61
C PHE A 117 -1.62 -28.86 11.09
N PHE A 118 -1.90 -27.66 11.59
CA PHE A 118 -1.66 -27.25 12.99
C PHE A 118 -2.97 -27.07 13.81
N LEU A 119 -4.08 -27.64 13.34
CA LEU A 119 -5.35 -27.74 14.07
C LEU A 119 -5.64 -29.17 14.59
N PHE A 120 -4.60 -29.96 14.85
CA PHE A 120 -4.67 -31.18 15.65
C PHE A 120 -3.71 -31.09 16.84
#